data_AF-A0A0U1HP13-F1
#
_entry.id   AF-A0A0U1HP13-F1
#
_cell.length_a   1.000
_cell.length_b   1.000
_cell.length_c   1.000
_cell.angle_alpha   90.00
_cell.angle_beta   90.00
_cell.angle_gamma   90.00
#
_symmetry.space_group_name_H-M   'P 1'
#
loop_
_entity.id
_entity.type
_entity.pdbx_description
1 polymer ?
#
loop_
_entity_poly.entity_id
_entity_poly.type
_entity_poly.pdbx_seq_one_letter_code
_entity_poly.pdbx_strand_id
1 'polypeptide(L)' 'MLIGFVLLVSTCGMDACEALPVTEDIYATRHECLAVAARLHERRPDVVLICGEVYRDDP' A
#
# COMPACT_ATOMS: atom_id res chain seq x y z
N MET A 1 8.85 16.14 1.01
CA MET A 1 9.53 15.19 1.93
C MET A 1 8.87 13.80 1.96
N LEU A 2 9.63 12.69 1.97
CA LEU A 2 9.07 11.33 2.23
C LEU A 2 8.55 11.26 3.67
N ILE A 3 7.29 10.86 3.86
CA ILE A 3 6.65 10.81 5.19
C ILE A 3 6.22 9.41 5.63
N GLY A 4 6.30 8.41 4.75
CA GLY A 4 6.01 7.03 5.10
C GLY A 4 5.53 6.20 3.91
N PHE A 5 4.77 5.15 4.21
CA PHE A 5 4.27 4.18 3.24
C PHE A 5 2.77 3.95 3.43
N VAL A 6 2.03 3.76 2.34
CA VAL A 6 0.60 3.45 2.36
C VAL A 6 0.36 2.08 1.73
N LEU A 7 -0.63 1.35 2.26
CA LEU A 7 -1.08 0.09 1.67
C LEU A 7 -2.09 0.38 0.55
N LEU A 8 -1.78 -0.10 -0.65
CA LEU A 8 -2.63 0.06 -1.83
C LEU A 8 -3.11 -1.30 -2.32
N VAL A 9 -4.29 -1.32 -2.95
CA VAL A 9 -4.83 -2.46 -3.68
C VAL A 9 -4.86 -2.15 -5.17
N SER A 10 -4.32 -3.06 -5.97
CA SER A 10 -4.47 -3.02 -7.42
C SER A 10 -5.79 -3.67 -7.81
N THR A 11 -6.66 -2.91 -8.47
CA THR A 11 -7.97 -3.39 -8.95
C THR A 11 -7.89 -4.10 -10.31
N CYS A 12 -6.74 -4.03 -10.98
CA CYS A 12 -6.47 -4.66 -12.27
C CYS A 12 -5.38 -5.76 -12.19
N GLY A 13 -5.00 -6.19 -10.98
CA GLY A 13 -3.95 -7.19 -10.80
C GLY A 13 -2.57 -6.67 -11.18
N MET A 14 -1.97 -7.24 -12.22
CA MET A 14 -0.62 -6.92 -12.70
C MET A 14 -0.58 -5.83 -13.80
N ASP A 15 -1.74 -5.36 -14.25
CA ASP A 15 -1.83 -4.30 -15.27
C ASP A 15 -1.55 -2.91 -14.69
N ALA A 16 -1.25 -1.94 -15.56
CA ALA A 16 -1.01 -0.56 -15.15
C ALA A 16 -2.34 0.19 -14.95
N CYS A 17 -2.99 -0.01 -13.80
CA CYS A 17 -4.10 0.83 -13.33
C CYS A 17 -3.72 1.61 -12.06
N GLU A 18 -4.58 2.57 -11.70
CA GLU A 18 -4.48 3.27 -10.43
C GLU A 18 -4.72 2.31 -9.27
N ALA A 19 -3.69 2.13 -8.44
CA ALA A 19 -3.84 1.44 -7.17
C ALA A 19 -4.53 2.37 -6.17
N LEU A 20 -5.51 1.84 -5.44
CA LEU A 20 -6.32 2.61 -4.50
C LEU A 20 -5.86 2.37 -3.06
N PRO A 21 -5.92 3.36 -2.17
CA PRO A 21 -5.61 3.15 -0.75
C PRO A 21 -6.59 2.14 -0.13
N VAL A 22 -6.04 1.18 0.61
CA VAL A 22 -6.84 0.23 1.41
C VAL A 22 -7.35 0.93 2.68
N THR A 23 -6.56 1.84 3.22
CA THR A 23 -6.79 2.63 4.43
C THR A 23 -6.09 3.98 4.32
N GLU A 24 -6.49 4.95 5.13
CA GLU A 24 -5.78 6.24 5.28
C GLU A 24 -4.51 6.15 6.16
N ASP A 25 -4.18 4.96 6.67
CA ASP A 25 -3.01 4.75 7.53
C ASP A 25 -1.70 4.92 6.77
N ILE A 26 -0.79 5.70 7.35
CA ILE A 26 0.60 5.85 6.89
C ILE A 26 1.52 5.10 7.85
N TYR A 27 2.19 4.08 7.33
CA TYR A 27 3.19 3.29 8.04
C TYR A 27 4.55 3.99 7.99
N ALA A 28 5.29 3.97 9.10
CA ALA A 28 6.58 4.64 9.19
C ALA A 28 7.64 3.97 8.30
N THR A 29 7.54 2.65 8.13
CA THR A 29 8.48 1.88 7.30
C THR A 29 7.79 0.98 6.28
N ARG A 30 8.49 0.67 5.19
CA ARG A 30 8.03 -0.29 4.18
C ARG A 30 7.77 -1.67 4.78
N HIS A 31 8.57 -2.08 5.76
CA HIS A 31 8.44 -3.39 6.42
C HIS A 31 7.13 -3.50 7.22
N GLU A 32 6.75 -2.44 7.92
CA GLU A 32 5.46 -2.40 8.65
C GLU A 32 4.28 -2.52 7.69
N CYS A 33 4.29 -1.77 6.59
CA CYS A 33 3.25 -1.87 5.56
C CYS A 33 3.18 -3.29 4.97
N LEU A 34 4.31 -3.90 4.64
CA LEU A 34 4.35 -5.26 4.09
C LEU A 34 3.88 -6.33 5.09
N ALA A 35 4.15 -6.14 6.39
CA ALA A 35 3.65 -7.04 7.43
C ALA A 35 2.11 -7.03 7.50
N VAL A 36 1.49 -5.86 7.29
CA VAL A 36 0.02 -5.75 7.20
C VAL A 36 -0.49 -6.37 5.89
N ALA A 37 0.18 -6.12 4.77
CA ALA A 37 -0.17 -6.71 3.48
C ALA A 37 -0.17 -8.25 3.54
N ALA A 38 0.84 -8.86 4.17
CA ALA A 38 0.92 -10.31 4.35
C ALA A 38 -0.26 -10.88 5.15
N ARG A 39 -0.62 -10.25 6.27
CA ARG A 39 -1.78 -10.64 7.10
C ARG A 39 -3.11 -10.52 6.36
N LEU A 40 -3.24 -9.52 5.48
CA LEU A 40 -4.44 -9.37 4.66
C LEU A 40 -4.49 -10.40 3.53
N HIS A 41 -3.35 -10.70 2.91
CA HIS A 41 -3.23 -11.71 1.87
C HIS A 41 -3.62 -13.11 2.37
N GLU A 42 -3.28 -13.47 3.62
CA GLU A 42 -3.76 -14.72 4.26
C GLU A 42 -5.28 -14.85 4.27
N ARG A 43 -6.00 -13.72 4.40
CA ARG A 43 -7.47 -13.68 4.44
C ARG A 43 -8.10 -13.45 3.07
N ARG A 44 -7.35 -12.84 2.14
CA ARG A 44 -7.78 -12.41 0.80
C ARG A 44 -6.64 -12.70 -0.20
N PRO A 45 -6.44 -13.97 -0.58
CA PRO A 45 -5.31 -14.35 -1.44
C PRO A 45 -5.43 -13.80 -2.86
N ASP A 46 -6.65 -13.50 -3.32
CA ASP A 46 -6.91 -13.09 -4.70
C ASP A 46 -6.68 -11.59 -4.97
N VAL A 47 -6.35 -10.79 -3.95
CA VAL A 47 -6.08 -9.36 -4.11
C VAL A 47 -4.59 -9.08 -4.20
N VAL A 48 -4.22 -8.17 -5.10
CA VAL A 48 -2.84 -7.70 -5.25
C VAL A 48 -2.67 -6.47 -4.36
N LEU A 49 -1.87 -6.62 -3.31
CA LEU A 49 -1.55 -5.57 -2.35
C LEU A 49 -0.11 -5.09 -2.56
N ILE A 50 0.09 -3.77 -2.54
CA ILE A 50 1.40 -3.14 -2.70
C ILE A 50 1.59 -2.03 -1.66
N CYS A 51 2.84 -1.75 -1.31
CA CYS A 51 3.20 -0.65 -0.42
C CYS A 51 3.84 0.48 -1.25
N GLY A 52 3.13 1.61 -1.33
CA GLY A 52 3.59 2.81 -2.02
C GLY A 52 4.23 3.81 -1.05
N GLU A 53 5.15 4.63 -1.54
CA GLU A 53 5.73 5.73 -0.79
C GLU A 53 4.76 6.92 -0.75
N VAL A 54 4.69 7.60 0.39
CA VAL A 54 3.90 8.82 0.56
C VAL A 54 4.83 10.00 0.77
N TYR A 55 4.70 11.01 -0.08
CA TYR A 55 5.44 12.25 0.02
C TYR A 55 4.49 13.36 0.47
N ARG A 56 4.95 14.21 1.38
CA ARG A 56 4.35 15.52 1.64
C ARG A 56 4.96 16.49 0.66
N ASP A 57 4.13 17.15 -0.13
CA ASP A 57 4.56 18.30 -0.90
C ASP A 57 4.95 19.42 0.07
N ASP A 58 6.20 19.86 0.00
CA ASP A 58 6.64 21.06 0.71
C ASP A 58 6.19 22.27 -0.13
N PRO A 59 5.50 23.25 0.46
CA PRO A 59 5.01 24.44 -0.24
C PRO A 59 6.12 25.40 -0.67
#